data_AF-A0A943XH39-F1
#
_entry.id   AF-A0A943XH39-F1
#
_cell.length_a   1.000
_cell.length_b   1.000
_cell.length_c   1.000
_cell.angle_alpha   90.00
_cell.angle_beta   90.00
_cell.angle_gamma   90.00
#
_symmetry.space_group_name_H-M   'P 1'
#
loop_
_entity.id
_entity.type
_entity.pdbx_description
1 polymer ?
#
loop_
_entity_poly.entity_id
_entity_poly.type
_entity_poly.pdbx_seq_one_letter_code
_entity_poly.pdbx_strand_id
1 'polypeptide(L)'
;MIYDFLFDGHCASDFDLVLASADGASLSESLGIATPEAITVQPILSDRQFFIRNHYTTMLQKTLRLLHFDRISCQVTPLSTAMQEEIIRWLCREDGYHPFCFLDSEEPDSVYFDVRINAGVLELAGSPCGFELTLETNCPYGYQPVHIIRSISADAPALTIQDSSSRVGSSPVNLFLLYQGEEDQTLEIENSFDHRKTRITGCHSGEMLQLTELHTISSSMRQDEIANAFNYVFPTISNTLGQRTNVFTFSQPCQVELDYKAYRKVGF
;
A
#
# COMPACT_ATOMS: atom_id res chain seq x y z
N MET A 1 -21.60 -2.61 -6.93
CA MET A 1 -21.45 -3.72 -7.91
C MET A 1 -20.13 -3.48 -8.61
N ILE A 2 -19.20 -4.44 -8.57
CA ILE A 2 -17.87 -4.26 -9.16
C ILE A 2 -18.00 -4.33 -10.68
N TYR A 3 -17.72 -3.23 -11.37
CA TYR A 3 -17.80 -3.15 -12.83
C TYR A 3 -16.43 -3.25 -13.50
N ASP A 4 -15.37 -2.91 -12.78
CA ASP A 4 -14.00 -2.84 -13.30
C ASP A 4 -12.97 -2.94 -12.16
N PHE A 5 -11.69 -3.03 -12.52
CA PHE A 5 -10.58 -2.92 -11.58
C PHE A 5 -9.45 -2.05 -12.16
N LEU A 6 -8.72 -1.42 -11.25
CA LEU A 6 -7.48 -0.70 -11.54
C LEU A 6 -6.29 -1.59 -11.18
N PHE A 7 -5.36 -1.80 -12.10
CA PHE A 7 -4.09 -2.49 -11.84
C PHE A 7 -2.93 -1.70 -12.43
N ASP A 8 -2.01 -1.28 -11.56
CA ASP A 8 -0.84 -0.46 -11.90
C ASP A 8 -1.19 0.77 -12.77
N GLY A 9 -2.26 1.47 -12.42
CA GLY A 9 -2.69 2.70 -13.10
C GLY A 9 -3.54 2.52 -14.36
N HIS A 10 -3.77 1.29 -14.81
CA HIS A 10 -4.62 0.98 -15.96
C HIS A 10 -5.90 0.24 -15.55
N CYS A 11 -7.00 0.51 -16.24
CA CYS A 11 -8.27 -0.18 -16.02
C CYS A 11 -8.41 -1.36 -16.97
N ALA A 12 -9.14 -2.42 -16.58
CA ALA A 12 -9.40 -3.53 -17.50
C ALA A 12 -10.24 -3.08 -18.71
N SER A 13 -11.12 -2.10 -18.49
CA SER A 13 -11.90 -1.48 -19.56
C SER A 13 -11.06 -0.75 -20.62
N ASP A 14 -9.83 -0.35 -20.32
CA ASP A 14 -8.92 0.26 -21.32
C ASP A 14 -8.52 -0.77 -22.40
N PHE A 15 -8.66 -2.06 -22.11
CA PHE A 15 -8.36 -3.18 -23.01
C PHE A 15 -9.62 -3.90 -23.52
N ASP A 16 -10.79 -3.25 -23.43
CA ASP A 16 -12.10 -3.84 -23.78
C ASP A 16 -12.40 -5.16 -23.02
N LEU A 17 -11.83 -5.31 -21.81
CA LEU A 17 -12.10 -6.45 -20.93
C LEU A 17 -13.24 -6.12 -19.97
N VAL A 18 -14.08 -7.12 -19.73
CA VAL A 18 -15.20 -7.04 -18.78
C VAL A 18 -15.11 -8.22 -17.81
N LEU A 19 -15.37 -7.94 -16.54
CA LEU A 19 -15.52 -8.95 -15.49
C LEU A 19 -16.77 -9.80 -15.78
N ALA A 20 -16.56 -11.06 -16.18
CA ALA A 20 -17.64 -11.99 -16.48
C ALA A 20 -18.18 -12.69 -15.23
N SER A 21 -17.29 -12.98 -14.28
CA SER A 21 -17.63 -13.41 -12.93
C SER A 21 -16.43 -13.20 -12.00
N ALA A 22 -16.69 -12.64 -10.83
CA ALA A 22 -15.86 -12.86 -9.65
C ALA A 22 -16.54 -14.00 -8.89
N ASP A 23 -15.97 -15.21 -8.99
CA ASP A 23 -16.45 -16.46 -8.38
C ASP A 23 -17.82 -16.99 -8.86
N GLY A 24 -17.77 -18.11 -9.57
CA GLY A 24 -18.96 -18.83 -10.03
C GLY A 24 -19.59 -19.70 -8.93
N ALA A 25 -20.20 -19.13 -7.89
CA ALA A 25 -21.18 -19.84 -7.04
C ALA A 25 -21.93 -18.90 -6.07
N SER A 26 -23.20 -19.27 -5.84
CA SER A 26 -24.12 -18.74 -4.82
C SER A 26 -23.51 -18.37 -3.47
N LEU A 27 -23.84 -17.15 -2.98
CA LEU A 27 -23.85 -16.68 -1.57
C LEU A 27 -23.33 -17.70 -0.52
N SER A 28 -22.03 -18.00 -0.50
CA SER A 28 -21.44 -18.85 0.56
C SER A 28 -19.91 -18.89 0.60
N GLU A 29 -19.20 -17.97 -0.04
CA GLU A 29 -17.78 -17.81 0.28
C GLU A 29 -17.65 -16.78 1.40
N SER A 30 -17.26 -17.27 2.58
CA SER A 30 -16.70 -16.42 3.63
C SER A 30 -15.54 -15.66 2.98
N LEU A 31 -15.75 -14.38 2.65
CA LEU A 31 -14.68 -13.45 2.31
C LEU A 31 -13.68 -13.52 3.45
N GLY A 32 -12.62 -14.31 3.25
CA GLY A 32 -11.72 -14.71 4.30
C GLY A 32 -10.98 -13.48 4.78
N ILE A 33 -11.42 -12.89 5.89
CA ILE A 33 -10.54 -12.04 6.67
C ILE A 33 -9.47 -12.99 7.20
N ALA A 34 -8.25 -12.86 6.67
CA ALA A 34 -7.14 -13.69 7.09
C ALA A 34 -7.07 -13.70 8.62
N THR A 35 -7.05 -14.91 9.20
CA THR A 35 -7.09 -15.08 10.64
C THR A 35 -5.65 -15.24 11.14
N PRO A 36 -5.15 -14.35 12.01
CA PRO A 36 -3.79 -14.47 12.49
C PRO A 36 -3.64 -15.70 13.40
N GLU A 37 -2.53 -16.40 13.27
CA GLU A 37 -2.12 -17.47 14.15
C GLU A 37 -1.26 -16.95 15.31
N ALA A 38 -1.60 -17.35 16.53
CA ALA A 38 -0.87 -16.96 17.73
C ALA A 38 0.35 -17.85 17.97
N ILE A 39 1.51 -17.22 18.14
CA ILE A 39 2.72 -17.86 18.65
C ILE A 39 2.66 -17.77 20.18
N THR A 40 2.70 -18.93 20.82
CA THR A 40 2.70 -19.04 22.28
C THR A 40 3.89 -19.83 22.78
N VAL A 41 4.31 -19.57 24.01
CA VAL A 41 5.34 -20.35 24.72
C VAL A 41 4.73 -20.90 25.99
N GLN A 42 4.96 -22.18 26.26
CA GLN A 42 4.56 -22.83 27.51
C GLN A 42 5.81 -23.25 28.30
N PRO A 43 6.08 -22.64 29.46
CA PRO A 43 7.17 -23.07 30.34
C PRO A 43 6.92 -24.47 30.91
N ILE A 44 8.00 -25.22 31.15
CA ILE A 44 7.97 -26.63 31.58
C ILE A 44 7.19 -26.87 32.89
N LEU A 45 7.13 -25.86 33.77
CA LEU A 45 6.46 -25.95 35.09
C LEU A 45 5.10 -25.23 35.12
N SER A 46 4.53 -24.90 33.95
CA SER A 46 3.30 -24.13 33.85
C SER A 46 2.38 -24.71 32.78
N ASP A 47 1.13 -24.93 33.14
CA ASP A 47 0.06 -25.27 32.18
C ASP A 47 -0.45 -24.02 31.43
N ARG A 48 0.06 -22.84 31.75
CA ARG A 48 -0.29 -21.58 31.07
C ARG A 48 0.55 -21.38 29.83
N GLN A 49 -0.11 -21.08 28.72
CA GLN A 49 0.49 -20.58 27.50
C GLN A 49 0.64 -19.05 27.58
N PHE A 50 1.83 -18.57 27.27
CA PHE A 50 2.13 -17.14 27.19
C PHE A 50 2.10 -16.70 25.74
N PHE A 51 1.23 -15.73 25.44
CA PHE A 51 1.17 -15.11 24.13
C PHE A 51 2.44 -14.31 23.85
N ILE A 52 3.07 -14.58 22.71
CA ILE A 52 4.24 -13.84 22.26
C ILE A 52 3.84 -12.83 21.18
N ARG A 53 3.24 -13.31 20.09
CA ARG A 53 2.80 -12.48 18.96
C ARG A 53 1.83 -13.22 18.06
N ASN A 54 1.17 -12.47 17.19
CA ASN A 54 0.43 -13.00 16.05
C ASN A 54 1.29 -12.95 14.79
N HIS A 55 1.03 -13.87 13.87
CA HIS A 55 1.55 -13.82 12.50
C HIS A 55 0.49 -14.37 11.53
N TYR A 56 0.59 -14.01 10.26
CA TYR A 56 -0.30 -14.51 9.22
C TYR A 56 0.45 -15.53 8.38
N THR A 57 -0.16 -16.68 8.15
CA THR A 57 0.41 -17.82 7.41
C THR A 57 -0.08 -17.87 5.97
N THR A 58 -1.27 -17.32 5.69
CA THR A 58 -1.90 -17.28 4.37
C THR A 58 -2.14 -15.86 3.92
N MET A 59 -1.80 -15.56 2.66
CA MET A 59 -2.18 -14.32 1.98
C MET A 59 -3.54 -14.46 1.30
N LEU A 60 -4.12 -13.34 0.89
CA LEU A 60 -5.40 -13.36 0.19
C LEU A 60 -5.18 -13.82 -1.24
N GLN A 61 -6.06 -14.70 -1.71
CA GLN A 61 -6.10 -15.14 -3.09
C GLN A 61 -7.53 -15.01 -3.64
N LYS A 62 -7.66 -14.61 -4.90
CA LYS A 62 -8.96 -14.49 -5.58
C LYS A 62 -8.81 -14.84 -7.06
N THR A 63 -9.84 -15.47 -7.61
CA THR A 63 -9.88 -15.81 -9.04
C THR A 63 -10.90 -14.92 -9.75
N LEU A 64 -10.48 -14.29 -10.84
CA LEU A 64 -11.34 -13.46 -11.66
C LEU A 64 -11.40 -14.03 -13.08
N ARG A 65 -12.56 -13.93 -13.73
CA ARG A 65 -12.68 -14.26 -15.16
C ARG A 65 -13.01 -13.00 -15.94
N LEU A 66 -12.15 -12.72 -16.92
CA LEU A 66 -12.29 -11.60 -17.84
C LEU A 66 -12.65 -12.12 -19.22
N LEU A 67 -13.55 -11.42 -19.89
CA LEU A 67 -13.87 -11.64 -21.30
C LEU A 67 -13.63 -10.38 -22.08
N HIS A 68 -13.10 -10.54 -23.29
CA HIS A 68 -12.99 -9.47 -24.25
C HIS A 68 -14.37 -9.22 -24.88
N PHE A 69 -14.87 -8.00 -24.73
CA PHE A 69 -16.24 -7.65 -25.04
C PHE A 69 -16.29 -6.38 -25.88
N ASP A 70 -16.77 -6.51 -27.11
CA ASP A 70 -17.01 -5.35 -27.96
C ASP A 70 -18.31 -4.65 -27.52
N ARG A 71 -18.17 -3.45 -27.00
CA ARG A 71 -19.29 -2.62 -26.50
C ARG A 71 -20.22 -2.13 -27.61
N ILE A 72 -19.77 -2.08 -28.86
CA ILE A 72 -20.59 -1.64 -30.00
C ILE A 72 -21.48 -2.78 -30.47
N SER A 73 -20.91 -3.96 -30.70
CA SER A 73 -21.66 -5.13 -31.13
C SER A 73 -22.37 -5.86 -29.98
N CYS A 74 -22.03 -5.53 -28.73
CA CYS A 74 -22.51 -6.18 -27.51
C CYS A 74 -22.23 -7.70 -27.50
N GLN A 75 -21.06 -8.10 -27.98
CA GLN A 75 -20.68 -9.51 -28.10
C GLN A 75 -19.26 -9.76 -27.58
N VAL A 76 -19.06 -10.99 -27.08
CA VAL A 76 -17.74 -11.51 -26.78
C VAL A 76 -17.01 -11.74 -28.09
N THR A 77 -15.83 -11.17 -28.24
CA THR A 77 -15.04 -11.25 -29.46
C THR A 77 -13.70 -11.94 -29.18
N PRO A 78 -13.17 -12.68 -30.17
CA PRO A 78 -11.90 -13.36 -30.01
C PRO A 78 -10.74 -12.37 -29.89
N LEU A 79 -9.76 -12.70 -29.05
CA LEU A 79 -8.54 -11.93 -28.87
C LEU A 79 -7.51 -12.32 -29.94
N SER A 80 -6.99 -11.33 -30.66
CA SER A 80 -5.82 -11.54 -31.51
C SER A 80 -4.56 -11.83 -30.68
N THR A 81 -3.56 -12.48 -31.27
CA THR A 81 -2.29 -12.78 -30.58
C THR A 81 -1.59 -11.52 -30.08
N ALA A 82 -1.58 -10.43 -30.86
CA ALA A 82 -0.97 -9.17 -30.45
C ALA A 82 -1.66 -8.56 -29.21
N MET A 83 -3.00 -8.62 -29.17
CA MET A 83 -3.75 -8.15 -27.99
C MET A 83 -3.49 -9.02 -26.76
N GLN A 84 -3.36 -10.34 -26.95
CA GLN A 84 -3.02 -11.23 -25.85
C GLN A 84 -1.63 -10.90 -25.28
N GLU A 85 -0.63 -10.66 -26.13
CA GLU A 85 0.72 -10.28 -25.68
C GLU A 85 0.71 -8.97 -24.89
N GLU A 86 -0.04 -7.97 -25.36
CA GLU A 86 -0.16 -6.68 -24.67
C GLU A 86 -0.83 -6.82 -23.30
N ILE A 87 -1.96 -7.51 -23.24
CA ILE A 87 -2.71 -7.73 -21.99
C ILE A 87 -1.92 -8.58 -21.01
N ILE A 88 -1.28 -9.67 -21.47
CA ILE A 88 -0.44 -10.52 -20.62
C ILE A 88 0.78 -9.77 -20.11
N ARG A 89 1.40 -8.91 -20.92
CA ARG A 89 2.51 -8.06 -20.47
C ARG A 89 2.09 -7.10 -19.37
N TRP A 90 0.87 -6.56 -19.45
CA TRP A 90 0.33 -5.70 -18.41
C TRP A 90 -0.02 -6.48 -17.13
N LEU A 91 -0.73 -7.61 -17.23
CA LEU A 91 -1.21 -8.38 -16.09
C LEU A 91 -0.11 -9.22 -15.41
N CYS A 92 0.63 -10.03 -16.18
CA CYS A 92 1.60 -11.00 -15.69
C CYS A 92 2.99 -10.37 -15.54
N ARG A 93 3.14 -9.48 -14.56
CA ARG A 93 4.40 -8.78 -14.32
C ARG A 93 5.42 -9.64 -13.58
N GLU A 94 6.67 -9.56 -14.00
CA GLU A 94 7.81 -10.26 -13.39
C GLU A 94 8.53 -9.44 -12.31
N ASP A 95 8.28 -8.13 -12.24
CA ASP A 95 8.93 -7.18 -11.33
C ASP A 95 8.28 -7.10 -9.93
N GLY A 96 7.30 -7.97 -9.64
CA GLY A 96 6.78 -8.17 -8.29
C GLY A 96 5.29 -7.85 -8.13
N TYR A 97 4.94 -7.28 -6.98
CA TYR A 97 3.56 -6.94 -6.62
C TYR A 97 3.26 -5.50 -6.99
N HIS A 98 2.07 -5.25 -7.52
CA HIS A 98 1.61 -3.92 -7.93
C HIS A 98 0.24 -3.58 -7.35
N PRO A 99 -0.10 -2.28 -7.20
CA PRO A 99 -1.38 -1.87 -6.65
C PRO A 99 -2.55 -2.32 -7.52
N PHE A 100 -3.52 -2.98 -6.88
CA PHE A 100 -4.78 -3.41 -7.45
C PHE A 100 -5.94 -2.89 -6.61
N CYS A 101 -7.00 -2.42 -7.26
CA CYS A 101 -8.22 -2.00 -6.59
C CYS A 101 -9.45 -2.35 -7.42
N PHE A 102 -10.49 -2.88 -6.78
CA PHE A 102 -11.80 -2.96 -7.41
C PHE A 102 -12.43 -1.58 -7.48
N LEU A 103 -13.05 -1.24 -8.61
CA LEU A 103 -13.78 -0.01 -8.78
C LEU A 103 -15.26 -0.28 -8.50
N ASP A 104 -15.74 0.14 -7.34
CA ASP A 104 -17.16 0.16 -7.01
C ASP A 104 -17.68 1.60 -6.99
N SER A 105 -18.77 1.85 -7.72
CA SER A 105 -19.43 3.15 -7.76
C SER A 105 -20.07 3.54 -6.42
N GLU A 106 -20.33 2.57 -5.54
CA GLU A 106 -20.98 2.81 -4.24
C GLU A 106 -19.98 3.01 -3.08
N GLU A 107 -18.73 2.58 -3.23
CA GLU A 107 -17.67 2.75 -2.24
C GLU A 107 -16.54 3.64 -2.80
N PRO A 108 -16.60 4.97 -2.58
CA PRO A 108 -15.59 5.89 -3.10
C PRO A 108 -14.22 5.70 -2.43
N ASP A 109 -14.18 5.11 -1.23
CA ASP A 109 -12.94 4.77 -0.53
C ASP A 109 -12.37 3.45 -1.08
N SER A 110 -11.71 3.56 -2.22
CA SER A 110 -10.99 2.47 -2.89
C SER A 110 -9.94 1.81 -1.98
N VAL A 111 -10.14 0.52 -1.68
CA VAL A 111 -9.18 -0.31 -0.96
C VAL A 111 -8.23 -0.97 -1.95
N TYR A 112 -6.94 -0.69 -1.76
CA TYR A 112 -5.86 -1.23 -2.59
C TYR A 112 -5.27 -2.49 -1.97
N PHE A 113 -4.79 -3.37 -2.85
CA PHE A 113 -4.06 -4.58 -2.53
C PHE A 113 -2.83 -4.63 -3.42
N ASP A 114 -1.65 -4.87 -2.84
CA ASP A 114 -0.47 -5.16 -3.65
C ASP A 114 -0.58 -6.63 -4.10
N VAL A 115 -0.85 -6.86 -5.39
CA VAL A 115 -1.10 -8.20 -5.96
C VAL A 115 -0.06 -8.58 -6.99
N ARG A 116 0.20 -9.87 -7.08
CA ARG A 116 0.79 -10.53 -8.24
C ARG A 116 -0.32 -11.27 -8.97
N ILE A 117 -0.36 -11.12 -10.29
CA ILE A 117 -1.38 -11.75 -11.13
C ILE A 117 -0.73 -12.83 -11.98
N ASN A 118 -1.34 -14.01 -12.01
CA ASN A 118 -1.09 -15.01 -13.04
C ASN A 118 -2.34 -15.12 -13.92
N ALA A 119 -2.18 -15.24 -15.23
CA ALA A 119 -3.28 -15.31 -16.18
C ALA A 119 -3.20 -16.60 -17.01
N GLY A 120 -4.32 -17.31 -17.12
CA GLY A 120 -4.55 -18.38 -18.08
C GLY A 120 -5.53 -17.92 -19.17
N VAL A 121 -5.30 -18.33 -20.41
CA VAL A 121 -6.22 -17.98 -21.52
C VAL A 121 -7.53 -18.75 -21.37
N LEU A 122 -8.66 -18.04 -21.48
CA LEU A 122 -9.98 -18.64 -21.60
C LEU A 122 -10.37 -18.77 -23.07
N GLU A 123 -10.82 -19.97 -23.43
CA GLU A 123 -11.30 -20.27 -24.78
C GLU A 123 -12.80 -20.51 -24.81
N LEU A 124 -13.46 -19.97 -25.83
CA LEU A 124 -14.85 -20.23 -26.14
C LEU A 124 -14.95 -20.72 -27.58
N ALA A 125 -15.50 -21.93 -27.76
CA ALA A 125 -15.60 -22.59 -29.06
C ALA A 125 -14.27 -22.67 -29.84
N GLY A 126 -13.15 -22.87 -29.13
CA GLY A 126 -11.80 -22.97 -29.73
C GLY A 126 -11.17 -21.64 -30.13
N SER A 127 -11.77 -20.51 -29.76
CA SER A 127 -11.18 -19.19 -29.93
C SER A 127 -10.83 -18.57 -28.57
N PRO A 128 -9.63 -17.99 -28.39
CA PRO A 128 -9.28 -17.30 -27.16
C PRO A 128 -10.14 -16.05 -27.03
N CYS A 129 -10.87 -15.91 -25.94
CA CYS A 129 -11.86 -14.84 -25.75
C CYS A 129 -11.72 -14.10 -24.41
N GLY A 130 -10.72 -14.43 -23.61
CA GLY A 130 -10.53 -13.83 -22.29
C GLY A 130 -9.43 -14.48 -21.49
N PHE A 131 -9.44 -14.21 -20.18
CA PHE A 131 -8.44 -14.68 -19.23
C PHE A 131 -9.07 -15.10 -17.90
N GLU A 132 -8.55 -16.17 -17.31
CA GLU A 132 -8.75 -16.52 -15.90
C GLU A 132 -7.53 -16.02 -15.12
N LEU A 133 -7.76 -15.09 -14.20
CA LEU A 133 -6.74 -14.45 -13.40
C LEU A 133 -6.73 -15.04 -12.00
N THR A 134 -5.54 -15.40 -11.50
CA THR A 134 -5.32 -15.71 -10.10
C THR A 134 -4.53 -14.57 -9.48
N LEU A 135 -5.17 -13.84 -8.56
CA LEU A 135 -4.57 -12.75 -7.81
C LEU A 135 -4.05 -13.29 -6.49
N GLU A 136 -2.82 -12.94 -6.16
CA GLU A 136 -2.17 -13.27 -4.89
C GLU A 136 -1.63 -12.00 -4.24
N THR A 137 -2.03 -11.71 -3.01
CA THR A 137 -1.55 -10.52 -2.28
C THR A 137 -0.21 -10.77 -1.59
N ASN A 138 0.57 -9.71 -1.36
CA ASN A 138 1.76 -9.78 -0.51
C ASN A 138 1.43 -9.72 1.01
N CYS A 139 0.19 -9.39 1.35
CA CYS A 139 -0.26 -9.19 2.71
C CYS A 139 -1.73 -9.60 2.90
N PRO A 140 -2.13 -9.94 4.13
CA PRO A 140 -3.43 -10.57 4.41
C PRO A 140 -4.60 -9.58 4.51
N TYR A 141 -4.43 -8.36 3.99
CA TYR A 141 -5.37 -7.25 4.13
C TYR A 141 -5.11 -6.19 3.06
N GLY A 142 -6.09 -5.33 2.81
CA GLY A 142 -5.91 -4.16 1.95
C GLY A 142 -5.32 -2.96 2.67
N TYR A 143 -5.16 -1.87 1.93
CA TYR A 143 -4.74 -0.57 2.46
C TYR A 143 -5.41 0.57 1.70
N GLN A 144 -5.47 1.74 2.33
CA GLN A 144 -5.80 3.00 1.65
C GLN A 144 -4.53 3.86 1.58
N PRO A 145 -4.10 4.30 0.40
CA PRO A 145 -2.98 5.23 0.29
C PRO A 145 -3.39 6.59 0.87
N VAL A 146 -2.51 7.19 1.66
CA VAL A 146 -2.70 8.53 2.22
C VAL A 146 -1.51 9.38 1.82
N HIS A 147 -1.80 10.51 1.18
CA HIS A 147 -0.84 11.47 0.68
C HIS A 147 -1.11 12.84 1.30
N ILE A 148 -0.09 13.44 1.91
CA ILE A 148 -0.22 14.70 2.65
C ILE A 148 0.91 15.64 2.23
N ILE A 149 0.56 16.83 1.76
CA ILE A 149 1.50 17.93 1.53
C ILE A 149 1.22 19.07 2.51
N ARG A 150 2.23 19.53 3.25
CA ARG A 150 2.13 20.67 4.16
C ARG A 150 3.40 21.50 4.21
N SER A 151 3.25 22.81 4.36
CA SER A 151 4.34 23.71 4.71
C SER A 151 4.41 23.86 6.23
N ILE A 152 5.61 23.71 6.79
CA ILE A 152 5.91 23.83 8.21
C ILE A 152 6.71 25.11 8.43
N SER A 153 6.32 25.88 9.45
CA SER A 153 6.98 27.14 9.82
C SER A 153 7.15 27.25 11.34
N ALA A 154 7.88 28.26 11.80
CA ALA A 154 8.04 28.50 13.24
C ALA A 154 6.71 28.76 13.97
N ASP A 155 5.74 29.41 13.30
CA ASP A 155 4.41 29.70 13.86
C ASP A 155 3.45 28.49 13.80
N ALA A 156 3.73 27.53 12.90
CA ALA A 156 2.95 26.32 12.71
C ALA A 156 3.88 25.11 12.55
N PRO A 157 4.58 24.68 13.62
CA PRO A 157 5.63 23.66 13.55
C PRO A 157 5.08 22.23 13.52
N ALA A 158 3.76 22.05 13.46
CA ALA A 158 3.11 20.77 13.71
C ALA A 158 2.23 20.30 12.56
N LEU A 159 2.35 19.01 12.21
CA LEU A 159 1.47 18.28 11.31
C LEU A 159 0.67 17.25 12.12
N THR A 160 -0.65 17.37 12.13
CA THR A 160 -1.55 16.43 12.80
C THR A 160 -2.16 15.46 11.79
N ILE A 161 -2.06 14.16 12.09
CA ILE A 161 -2.60 13.07 11.27
C ILE A 161 -3.50 12.19 12.13
N GLN A 162 -4.71 11.92 11.64
CA GLN A 162 -5.63 10.95 12.21
C GLN A 162 -5.48 9.63 11.45
N ASP A 163 -4.88 8.63 12.09
CA ASP A 163 -4.70 7.33 11.44
C ASP A 163 -6.03 6.56 11.38
N SER A 164 -6.48 6.32 10.16
CA SER A 164 -7.70 5.59 9.88
C SER A 164 -7.49 4.07 9.92
N SER A 165 -6.24 3.59 10.00
CA SER A 165 -5.93 2.16 9.94
C SER A 165 -6.74 1.30 10.92
N SER A 166 -7.15 0.13 10.45
CA SER A 166 -7.75 -0.91 11.30
C SER A 166 -6.69 -1.77 12.01
N ARG A 167 -5.43 -1.66 11.60
CA ARG A 167 -4.30 -2.37 12.19
C ARG A 167 -3.66 -1.51 13.28
N VAL A 168 -3.71 -2.00 14.51
CA VAL A 168 -2.99 -1.42 15.64
C VAL A 168 -1.49 -1.63 15.50
N GLY A 169 -0.71 -0.64 15.93
CA GLY A 169 0.75 -0.64 15.89
C GLY A 169 1.29 0.52 15.06
N SER A 170 2.52 0.36 14.59
CA SER A 170 3.24 1.35 13.80
C SER A 170 3.28 0.96 12.31
N SER A 171 3.23 1.96 11.45
CA SER A 171 3.34 1.85 10.01
C SER A 171 4.48 2.77 9.54
N PRO A 172 5.38 2.28 8.66
CA PRO A 172 6.41 3.13 8.07
C PRO A 172 5.76 4.18 7.15
N VAL A 173 6.51 5.23 6.87
CA VAL A 173 6.11 6.31 5.96
C VAL A 173 7.21 6.57 4.94
N ASN A 174 6.84 7.05 3.75
CA ASN A 174 7.76 7.80 2.91
C ASN A 174 7.61 9.28 3.26
N LEU A 175 8.73 9.95 3.49
CA LEU A 175 8.79 11.34 3.89
C LEU A 175 9.75 12.08 2.96
N PHE A 176 9.23 13.05 2.23
CA PHE A 176 9.98 13.97 1.39
C PHE A 176 9.94 15.35 2.03
N LEU A 177 11.11 15.97 2.14
CA LEU A 177 11.28 17.25 2.81
C LEU A 177 12.09 18.16 1.91
N LEU A 178 11.55 19.34 1.59
CA LEU A 178 12.34 20.46 1.10
C LEU A 178 12.67 21.34 2.30
N TYR A 179 13.92 21.31 2.74
CA TYR A 179 14.39 22.06 3.89
C TYR A 179 14.46 23.57 3.59
N GLN A 180 13.95 24.40 4.49
CA GLN A 180 13.83 25.86 4.31
C GLN A 180 14.40 26.65 5.50
N GLY A 181 15.06 25.98 6.44
CA GLY A 181 15.74 26.63 7.55
C GLY A 181 17.07 27.26 7.15
N GLU A 182 17.78 27.76 8.16
CA GLU A 182 19.14 28.26 8.02
C GLU A 182 20.14 27.13 7.76
N GLU A 183 21.29 27.48 7.19
CA GLU A 183 22.39 26.55 6.89
C GLU A 183 22.98 25.91 8.15
N ASP A 184 23.46 24.67 8.00
CA ASP A 184 24.16 23.87 9.02
C ASP A 184 23.39 23.67 10.34
N GLN A 185 22.05 23.77 10.29
CA GLN A 185 21.20 23.51 11.44
C GLN A 185 20.78 22.04 11.52
N THR A 186 20.31 21.64 12.71
CA THR A 186 19.74 20.31 12.94
C THR A 186 18.23 20.33 12.75
N LEU A 187 17.74 19.47 11.85
CA LEU A 187 16.33 19.14 11.72
C LEU A 187 15.99 17.99 12.67
N GLU A 188 15.04 18.23 13.58
CA GLU A 188 14.42 17.22 14.42
C GLU A 188 12.94 17.11 14.07
N ILE A 189 12.45 15.88 13.99
CA ILE A 189 11.03 15.55 13.80
C ILE A 189 10.62 14.59 14.90
N GLU A 190 9.71 15.02 15.76
CA GLU A 190 9.18 14.22 16.87
C GLU A 190 7.73 13.84 16.60
N ASN A 191 7.35 12.57 16.76
CA ASN A 191 5.96 12.17 16.80
C ASN A 191 5.47 12.10 18.25
N SER A 192 4.38 12.81 18.57
CA SER A 192 3.76 12.81 19.90
C SER A 192 3.29 11.43 20.38
N PHE A 193 3.12 10.46 19.47
CA PHE A 193 2.59 9.14 19.82
C PHE A 193 3.63 8.25 20.51
N ASP A 194 4.85 8.21 19.99
CA ASP A 194 5.94 7.34 20.46
C ASP A 194 7.13 8.12 21.02
N HIS A 195 7.11 9.45 20.94
CA HIS A 195 8.18 10.36 21.34
C HIS A 195 9.53 10.06 20.66
N ARG A 196 9.52 9.34 19.54
CA ARG A 196 10.73 9.07 18.77
C ARG A 196 11.11 10.31 17.96
N LYS A 197 12.41 10.59 17.94
CA LYS A 197 12.99 11.74 17.25
C LYS A 197 13.82 11.30 16.06
N THR A 198 13.36 11.67 14.87
CA THR A 198 14.18 11.65 13.65
C THR A 198 15.10 12.86 13.71
N ARG A 199 16.42 12.67 13.61
CA ARG A 199 17.39 13.77 13.69
C ARG A 199 18.35 13.72 12.51
N ILE A 200 18.45 14.84 11.79
CA ILE A 200 19.39 15.06 10.68
C ILE A 200 20.17 16.34 10.97
N THR A 201 21.48 16.23 11.13
CA THR A 201 22.37 17.38 11.41
C THR A 201 22.90 18.00 10.11
N GLY A 202 23.31 19.27 10.14
CA GLY A 202 23.95 19.92 9.00
C GLY A 202 23.07 20.02 7.76
N CYS A 203 21.81 20.41 7.93
CA CYS A 203 20.87 20.61 6.82
C CYS A 203 21.15 21.93 6.09
N HIS A 204 20.97 21.93 4.78
CA HIS A 204 21.25 23.09 3.91
C HIS A 204 19.97 23.65 3.30
N SER A 205 19.85 24.98 3.16
CA SER A 205 18.64 25.59 2.63
C SER A 205 18.38 25.15 1.18
N GLY A 206 17.16 24.71 0.87
CA GLY A 206 16.80 24.12 -0.42
C GLY A 206 17.22 22.67 -0.61
N GLU A 207 17.79 22.02 0.41
CA GLU A 207 18.10 20.59 0.38
C GLU A 207 16.81 19.75 0.33
N MET A 208 16.75 18.80 -0.60
CA MET A 208 15.70 17.78 -0.63
C MET A 208 16.19 16.54 0.13
N LEU A 209 15.47 16.17 1.18
CA LEU A 209 15.70 14.98 1.99
C LEU A 209 14.57 13.99 1.75
N GLN A 210 14.91 12.73 1.52
CA GLN A 210 13.93 11.66 1.36
C GLN A 210 14.24 10.54 2.33
N LEU A 211 13.26 10.17 3.14
CA LEU A 211 13.28 8.98 4.00
C LEU A 211 12.21 8.02 3.48
N THR A 212 12.57 6.75 3.25
CA THR A 212 11.64 5.78 2.66
C THR A 212 11.17 4.73 3.65
N GLU A 213 10.07 4.06 3.32
CA GLU A 213 9.54 2.94 4.09
C GLU A 213 10.49 1.73 4.16
N LEU A 214 11.47 1.66 3.24
CA LEU A 214 12.54 0.66 3.23
C LEU A 214 13.71 1.02 4.17
N HIS A 215 13.54 2.06 5.00
CA HIS A 215 14.56 2.58 5.89
C HIS A 215 15.82 3.08 5.15
N THR A 216 15.63 3.76 4.03
CA THR A 216 16.71 4.46 3.33
C THR A 216 16.57 5.97 3.50
N ILE A 217 17.70 6.68 3.51
CA ILE A 217 17.74 8.15 3.50
C ILE A 217 18.59 8.62 2.31
N SER A 218 18.14 9.66 1.61
CA SER A 218 18.90 10.31 0.54
C SER A 218 18.80 11.83 0.65
N SER A 219 19.77 12.51 0.04
CA SER A 219 19.87 13.97 -0.03
C SER A 219 20.22 14.39 -1.45
N SER A 220 19.61 15.48 -1.93
CA SER A 220 19.96 16.09 -3.21
C SER A 220 21.32 16.80 -3.21
N MET A 221 21.91 17.05 -2.03
CA MET A 221 23.15 17.83 -1.89
C MET A 221 24.30 17.04 -1.26
N ARG A 222 24.02 16.07 -0.37
CA ARG A 222 25.03 15.40 0.45
C ARG A 222 25.40 13.97 0.02
N GLN A 223 24.72 13.40 -0.97
CA GLN A 223 24.97 12.02 -1.44
C GLN A 223 25.15 11.04 -0.27
N ASP A 224 26.31 10.37 -0.15
CA ASP A 224 26.61 9.37 0.89
C ASP A 224 26.88 9.98 2.28
N GLU A 225 27.20 11.29 2.37
CA GLU A 225 27.50 11.94 3.65
C GLU A 225 26.27 12.04 4.56
N ILE A 226 25.06 12.02 3.97
CA ILE A 226 23.79 12.07 4.71
C ILE A 226 23.67 10.92 5.73
N ALA A 227 24.23 9.76 5.42
CA ALA A 227 24.19 8.59 6.29
C ALA A 227 24.87 8.86 7.65
N ASN A 228 25.96 9.63 7.65
CA ASN A 228 26.69 9.98 8.87
C ASN A 228 25.97 11.08 9.69
N ALA A 229 25.14 11.90 9.03
CA ALA A 229 24.41 13.00 9.64
C ALA A 229 23.05 12.59 10.23
N PHE A 230 22.64 11.34 10.02
CA PHE A 230 21.32 10.82 10.39
C PHE A 230 21.41 9.87 11.58
N ASN A 231 20.45 9.96 12.50
CA ASN A 231 20.41 9.12 13.70
C ASN A 231 19.78 7.74 13.51
N TYR A 232 19.42 7.34 12.28
CA TYR A 232 18.77 6.07 11.95
C TYR A 232 17.44 5.82 12.66
N VAL A 233 16.77 6.89 13.11
CA VAL A 233 15.41 6.84 13.64
C VAL A 233 14.46 7.33 12.56
N PHE A 234 13.72 6.42 11.97
CA PHE A 234 12.73 6.73 10.95
C PHE A 234 11.37 7.10 11.58
N PRO A 235 10.66 8.09 11.04
CA PRO A 235 9.32 8.44 11.49
C PRO A 235 8.35 7.30 11.17
N THR A 236 7.36 7.12 12.04
CA THR A 236 6.29 6.14 11.84
C THR A 236 4.95 6.75 12.22
N ILE A 237 3.87 6.30 11.58
CA ILE A 237 2.50 6.57 12.03
C ILE A 237 2.07 5.43 12.94
N SER A 238 1.66 5.75 14.15
CA SER A 238 1.30 4.77 15.16
C SER A 238 -0.13 4.95 15.64
N ASN A 239 -0.81 3.85 15.96
CA ASN A 239 -2.14 3.90 16.55
C ASN A 239 -2.34 2.77 17.59
N THR A 240 -3.35 2.96 18.44
CA THR A 240 -3.91 1.95 19.35
C THR A 240 -5.43 1.90 19.19
N LEU A 241 -6.10 0.98 19.91
CA LEU A 241 -7.56 0.92 19.93
C LEU A 241 -8.22 2.21 20.43
N GLY A 242 -7.58 2.93 21.37
CA GLY A 242 -8.14 4.13 22.00
C GLY A 242 -7.60 5.46 21.46
N GLN A 243 -6.50 5.45 20.71
CA GLN A 243 -5.84 6.67 20.24
C GLN A 243 -5.28 6.50 18.82
N ARG A 244 -5.58 7.46 17.95
CA ARG A 244 -5.22 7.46 16.51
C ARG A 244 -4.52 8.74 16.05
N THR A 245 -4.41 9.73 16.93
CA THR A 245 -3.81 11.03 16.63
C THR A 245 -2.28 10.94 16.69
N ASN A 246 -1.61 11.28 15.58
CA ASN A 246 -0.17 11.47 15.50
C ASN A 246 0.09 12.96 15.27
N VAL A 247 0.91 13.59 16.11
CA VAL A 247 1.34 14.98 15.90
C VAL A 247 2.83 14.97 15.66
N PHE A 248 3.23 15.25 14.42
CA PHE A 248 4.63 15.43 14.05
C PHE A 248 5.02 16.88 14.27
N THR A 249 6.00 17.14 15.14
CA THR A 249 6.55 18.47 15.41
C THR A 249 7.95 18.58 14.83
N PHE A 250 8.20 19.64 14.05
CA PHE A 250 9.46 19.89 13.37
C PHE A 250 10.20 21.04 14.04
N SER A 251 11.52 20.92 14.19
CA SER A 251 12.36 21.98 14.76
C SER A 251 12.71 23.09 13.78
N GLN A 252 12.57 22.86 12.47
CA GLN A 252 12.97 23.80 11.41
C GLN A 252 11.89 23.91 10.32
N PRO A 253 11.78 25.06 9.63
CA PRO A 253 10.88 25.23 8.50
C PRO A 253 11.22 24.28 7.34
N CYS A 254 10.18 23.70 6.75
CA CYS A 254 10.30 22.82 5.59
C CYS A 254 8.95 22.66 4.87
N GLN A 255 9.00 22.29 3.60
CA GLN A 255 7.84 21.72 2.91
C GLN A 255 7.91 20.20 3.04
N VAL A 256 6.82 19.62 3.52
CA VAL A 256 6.69 18.19 3.84
C VAL A 256 5.70 17.56 2.88
N GLU A 257 6.11 16.43 2.31
CA GLU A 257 5.24 15.49 1.62
C GLU A 257 5.39 14.12 2.30
N LEU A 258 4.27 13.58 2.77
CA LEU A 258 4.22 12.34 3.55
C LEU A 258 3.24 11.37 2.91
N ASP A 259 3.74 10.18 2.59
CA ASP A 259 2.96 9.07 2.09
C ASP A 259 2.98 7.89 3.05
N TYR A 260 1.83 7.27 3.26
CA TYR A 260 1.75 6.00 3.96
C TYR A 260 0.54 5.17 3.56
N LYS A 261 0.60 3.88 3.90
CA LYS A 261 -0.49 2.93 3.70
C LYS A 261 -1.31 2.81 4.99
N ALA A 262 -2.54 3.32 4.99
CA ALA A 262 -3.48 3.12 6.08
C ALA A 262 -4.14 1.73 5.95
N TYR A 263 -3.59 0.73 6.63
CA TYR A 263 -4.04 -0.67 6.47
C TYR A 263 -5.52 -0.87 6.85
N ARG A 264 -6.23 -1.67 6.06
CA ARG A 264 -7.66 -2.01 6.22
C ARG A 264 -7.79 -3.51 6.37
N LYS A 265 -8.23 -4.00 7.54
CA LYS A 265 -8.42 -5.45 7.80
C LYS A 265 -9.67 -5.98 7.09
N VAL A 266 -9.64 -5.97 5.76
CA VAL A 266 -10.69 -6.43 4.86
C VAL A 266 -10.08 -7.37 3.82
N GLY A 267 -10.89 -8.32 3.34
CA GLY A 267 -10.57 -9.12 2.16
C GLY A 267 -10.89 -8.37 0.86
N PHE A 268 -10.74 -9.07 -0.26
CA PHE A 268 -11.15 -8.63 -1.61
C PHE A 268 -12.66 -8.40 -1.77
#